data_AF-A0A9D5ER53-F1
#
_entry.id   AF-A0A9D5ER53-F1
#
_cell.length_a   1.000
_cell.length_b   1.000
_cell.length_c   1.000
_cell.angle_alpha   90.00
_cell.angle_beta   90.00
_cell.angle_gamma   90.00
#
_symmetry.space_group_name_H-M   'P 1'
#
loop_
_entity.id
_entity.type
_entity.pdbx_description
1 polymer ?
#
loop_
_entity_poly.entity_id
_entity_poly.type
_entity_poly.pdbx_seq_one_letter_code
_entity_poly.pdbx_strand_id
1 'polypeptide(L)' 'MIDIATQKPVRVRQDGGTRAFLRVRGEQVEPILKALQEKGIACWQSGGVMSVDGGPGTGVIIIGINENPANAQAVLDAIP' A
#
# COMPACT_ATOMS: atom_id res chain seq x y z
N MET A 1 4.29 -2.50 -9.60
CA MET A 1 4.45 -1.12 -9.13
C MET A 1 5.72 -1.07 -8.32
N ILE A 2 6.62 -0.17 -8.69
CA ILE A 2 7.88 0.04 -7.97
C ILE A 2 7.71 1.11 -6.89
N ASP A 3 8.21 0.82 -5.69
CA ASP A 3 8.30 1.77 -4.59
C ASP A 3 9.39 2.81 -4.90
N ILE A 4 9.02 4.09 -4.90
CA ILE A 4 9.91 5.18 -5.32
C ILE A 4 11.10 5.36 -4.39
N ALA A 5 10.96 5.02 -3.10
CA ALA A 5 12.01 5.20 -2.12
C ALA A 5 13.06 4.09 -2.19
N THR A 6 12.60 2.86 -2.38
CA THR A 6 13.46 1.67 -2.30
C THR A 6 13.87 1.13 -3.66
N GLN A 7 13.24 1.59 -4.75
CA GLN A 7 13.41 1.08 -6.11
C GLN A 7 13.17 -0.44 -6.20
N LYS A 8 12.27 -0.95 -5.35
CA LYS A 8 11.87 -2.36 -5.27
C LYS A 8 10.36 -2.47 -5.47
N PRO A 9 9.83 -3.64 -5.84
CA PRO A 9 8.38 -3.83 -5.90
C PRO A 9 7.70 -3.47 -4.58
N VAL A 10 6.57 -2.76 -4.65
CA VAL A 10 5.71 -2.54 -3.48
C VAL A 10 5.21 -3.89 -2.99
N ARG A 11 5.32 -4.15 -1.69
CA ARG A 11 4.91 -5.42 -1.08
C ARG A 11 3.78 -5.25 -0.07
N VAL A 12 2.72 -6.04 -0.23
CA VAL A 12 1.70 -6.25 0.78
C VAL A 12 2.32 -7.07 1.91
N ARG A 13 2.19 -6.56 3.14
CA ARG A 13 2.71 -7.18 4.36
C ARG A 13 1.56 -7.65 5.23
N GLN A 14 1.77 -8.71 6.00
CA GLN A 14 0.83 -9.20 6.98
C GLN A 14 1.62 -9.76 8.17
N ASP A 15 1.61 -9.02 9.28
CA ASP A 15 2.36 -9.38 10.47
C ASP A 15 1.44 -10.12 11.45
N GLY A 16 1.70 -11.41 11.69
CA GLY A 16 1.20 -12.22 12.83
C GLY A 16 -0.16 -11.87 13.44
N GLY A 17 -1.23 -11.77 12.63
CA GLY A 17 -2.60 -11.52 13.09
C GLY A 17 -3.15 -10.11 12.85
N THR A 18 -2.34 -9.19 12.31
CA THR A 18 -2.83 -7.88 11.86
C THR A 18 -3.46 -7.97 10.47
N ARG A 19 -4.26 -6.97 10.12
CA ARG A 19 -4.72 -6.78 8.73
C ARG A 19 -3.52 -6.63 7.79
N ALA A 20 -3.67 -7.10 6.56
CA ALA A 20 -2.67 -6.88 5.54
C ALA A 20 -2.56 -5.37 5.24
N PHE A 21 -1.34 -4.90 4.99
CA PHE A 21 -1.07 -3.48 4.82
C PHE A 21 0.10 -3.23 3.87
N LEU A 22 0.18 -1.98 3.41
CA LEU A 22 1.32 -1.44 2.68
C LEU A 22 1.88 -0.24 3.44
N ARG A 23 3.19 -0.07 3.36
CA ARG A 23 3.87 1.14 3.82
C ARG A 23 4.65 1.69 2.64
N VAL A 24 4.27 2.87 2.18
CA VAL A 24 4.81 3.51 0.97
C VAL A 24 5.01 4.99 1.19
N ARG A 25 5.77 5.64 0.30
CA ARG A 25 5.88 7.10 0.29
C ARG A 25 4.52 7.76 0.04
N GLY A 26 4.32 8.94 0.62
CA GLY A 26 3.07 9.69 0.54
C GLY A 26 2.57 9.89 -0.89
N GLU A 27 3.50 10.17 -1.80
CA GLU A 27 3.24 10.37 -3.23
C GLU A 27 2.66 9.14 -3.93
N GLN A 28 2.85 7.95 -3.36
CA GLN A 28 2.33 6.70 -3.90
C GLN A 28 1.02 6.25 -3.25
N VAL A 29 0.55 6.93 -2.19
CA VAL A 29 -0.65 6.50 -1.46
C VAL A 29 -1.89 6.53 -2.34
N GLU A 30 -2.17 7.68 -2.96
CA GLU A 30 -3.36 7.86 -3.80
C GLU A 30 -3.33 6.98 -5.07
N PRO A 31 -2.22 6.89 -5.84
CA PRO A 31 -2.12 5.96 -6.96
C PRO A 31 -2.38 4.50 -6.58
N ILE A 32 -1.86 4.04 -5.44
CA ILE A 32 -2.07 2.67 -4.97
C ILE A 32 -3.53 2.44 -4.57
N LEU A 33 -4.12 3.36 -3.80
CA LEU A 33 -5.54 3.25 -3.40
C LEU A 33 -6.44 3.15 -4.63
N LYS A 34 -6.23 4.02 -5.61
CA LYS A 34 -6.99 4.01 -6.86
C LYS A 34 -6.84 2.69 -7.58
N ALA A 35 -5.62 2.20 -7.79
CA ALA A 35 -5.37 0.96 -8.51
C ALA A 35 -6.02 -0.27 -7.84
N LEU A 36 -6.00 -0.34 -6.50
CA LEU A 36 -6.64 -1.42 -5.76
C LEU A 36 -8.17 -1.32 -5.81
N GLN A 37 -8.73 -0.13 -5.60
CA GLN A 37 -10.17 0.10 -5.61
C GLN A 37 -10.80 -0.09 -7.00
N GLU A 38 -10.10 0.29 -8.08
CA GLU A 38 -10.54 0.01 -9.46
C GLU A 38 -10.63 -1.49 -9.78
N LYS A 39 -9.93 -2.33 -9.01
CA LYS A 39 -9.98 -3.79 -9.08
C LYS A 39 -10.93 -4.39 -8.04
N GLY A 40 -11.72 -3.56 -7.37
CA GLY A 40 -12.72 -3.99 -6.39
C GLY A 40 -12.14 -4.41 -5.04
N ILE A 41 -10.86 -4.12 -4.78
CA ILE A 41 -10.21 -4.48 -3.51
C ILE A 41 -10.52 -3.40 -2.48
N ALA A 42 -11.20 -3.77 -1.39
CA ALA A 42 -11.45 -2.85 -0.29
C ALA A 42 -10.14 -2.48 0.42
N CYS A 43 -9.76 -1.20 0.34
CA CYS A 43 -8.60 -0.66 1.05
C CYS A 43 -8.79 0.81 1.41
N TRP A 44 -8.10 1.27 2.45
CA TRP A 44 -8.14 2.66 2.90
C TRP A 44 -6.78 3.09 3.46
N GLN A 45 -6.50 4.39 3.42
CA GLN A 45 -5.37 4.96 4.14
C GLN A 45 -5.65 4.94 5.64
N SER A 46 -4.69 4.45 6.43
CA SER A 46 -4.74 4.55 7.88
C SER A 46 -3.90 5.74 8.35
N GLY A 47 -4.57 6.72 8.96
CA GLY A 47 -3.93 7.95 9.41
C GLY A 47 -3.53 8.88 8.25
N GLY A 48 -2.65 9.83 8.53
CA GLY A 48 -2.09 10.74 7.53
C GLY A 48 -0.76 10.25 6.95
N VAL A 49 -0.22 11.02 6.01
CA VAL A 49 1.17 10.91 5.58
C VAL A 49 2.03 11.61 6.63
N MET A 50 2.95 10.89 7.27
CA MET A 50 3.78 11.43 8.35
C MET A 50 5.27 11.30 8.03
N SER A 51 6.03 12.35 8.34
CA SER A 51 7.49 12.32 8.37
C SER A 51 7.96 12.36 9.81
N VAL A 52 8.86 11.45 10.19
CA VAL A 52 9.37 11.35 11.57
C VAL A 52 10.77 11.98 11.68
N ASP A 53 11.51 12.06 10.57
CA ASP A 53 12.91 12.47 10.48
C ASP A 53 13.12 13.73 9.65
N GLY A 54 12.04 14.40 9.22
CA GLY A 54 12.10 15.54 8.30
C GLY A 54 12.30 15.13 6.83
N GLY A 55 12.36 13.83 6.54
CA GLY A 55 12.36 13.29 5.17
C GLY A 55 10.96 13.24 4.54
N PRO A 56 10.82 12.67 3.34
CA PRO A 56 9.50 12.52 2.70
C PRO A 56 8.55 11.70 3.58
N GLY A 57 7.29 12.13 3.67
CA GLY A 57 6.33 11.44 4.50
C GLY A 57 6.01 10.02 4.01
N THR A 58 5.64 9.15 4.94
CA THR A 58 5.22 7.78 4.67
C THR A 58 3.74 7.62 4.99
N GLY A 59 3.01 6.95 4.11
CA GLY A 59 1.63 6.55 4.33
C GLY A 59 1.50 5.05 4.60
N VAL A 60 0.42 4.68 5.28
CA VAL A 60 0.03 3.29 5.49
C VAL A 60 -1.32 3.06 4.83
N ILE A 61 -1.41 2.03 3.99
CA ILE A 61 -2.65 1.58 3.38
C ILE A 61 -3.02 0.25 4.02
N ILE A 62 -4.25 0.13 4.50
CA ILE A 62 -4.77 -1.11 5.07
C ILE A 62 -5.66 -1.78 4.04
N ILE A 63 -5.45 -3.09 3.88
CA ILE A 63 -6.27 -3.98 3.07
C ILE A 63 -7.41 -4.52 3.93
N GLY A 64 -8.60 -4.59 3.34
CA GLY A 64 -9.83 -5.06 3.99
C GLY A 64 -9.66 -6.45 4.60
N ILE A 65 -10.36 -6.70 5.72
CA ILE A 65 -10.22 -7.97 6.46
C ILE A 65 -10.69 -9.20 5.68
N ASN A 66 -11.60 -9.00 4.72
CA ASN A 66 -12.13 -10.05 3.86
C ASN A 66 -11.40 -10.12 2.50
N GLU A 67 -10.41 -9.27 2.28
CA GLU A 67 -9.65 -9.24 1.03
C GLU A 67 -8.50 -10.24 1.08
N ASN A 68 -8.19 -10.84 -0.08
CA ASN A 68 -7.03 -11.72 -0.23
C ASN A 68 -5.77 -10.86 -0.47
N PRO A 69 -4.76 -10.89 0.43
CA PRO A 69 -3.52 -10.14 0.25
C PRO A 69 -2.77 -10.48 -1.04
N ALA A 70 -2.87 -11.73 -1.52
CA ALA A 70 -2.25 -12.16 -2.76
C ALA A 70 -2.88 -11.48 -4.00
N ASN A 71 -4.20 -11.25 -3.97
CA ASN A 71 -4.89 -10.53 -5.04
C ASN A 71 -4.45 -9.06 -5.07
N ALA A 72 -4.35 -8.42 -3.89
CA ALA A 72 -3.79 -7.08 -3.79
C ALA A 72 -2.36 -7.01 -4.32
N GLN A 73 -1.51 -7.98 -3.98
CA GLN A 73 -0.15 -8.04 -4.52
C GLN A 73 -0.13 -8.19 -6.05
N ALA A 74 -0.98 -9.04 -6.62
CA ALA A 74 -1.04 -9.26 -8.06
C ALA A 74 -1.46 -7.99 -8.83
N VAL A 75 -2.41 -7.21 -8.29
CA VAL A 75 -2.80 -5.92 -8.87
C VAL A 75 -1.62 -4.96 -8.89
N LEU A 76 -0.85 -4.89 -7.80
CA LEU A 76 0.32 -4.01 -7.73
C LEU A 76 1.40 -4.46 -8.70
N ASP A 77 1.68 -5.77 -8.78
CA ASP A 77 2.72 -6.32 -9.64
C ASP A 77 2.41 -6.14 -11.14
N ALA A 78 1.13 -6.04 -11.51
CA ALA A 78 0.71 -5.79 -12.89
C ALA A 78 0.93 -4.34 -13.38
N ILE A 79 1.22 -3.41 -12.47
CA ILE A 79 1.47 -2.00 -12.80
C ILE A 79 2.98 -1.83 -13.04
N PRO A 80 3.40 -1.32 -14.21
CA PRO A 80 4.82 -1.09 -14.49
C PRO A 80 5.48 -0.14 -13.49
#